data_AF-A0A6N6LB43-F1
#
_entry.id   AF-A0A6N6LB43-F1
#
_cell.length_a   1.000
_cell.length_b   1.000
_cell.length_c   1.000
_cell.angle_alpha   90.00
_cell.angle_beta   90.00
_cell.angle_gamma   90.00
#
_symmetry.space_group_name_H-M   'P 1'
#
loop_
_entity.id
_entity.type
_entity.pdbx_description
1 polymer ?
#
loop_
_entity_poly.entity_id
_entity_poly.type
_entity_poly.pdbx_seq_one_letter_code
_entity_poly.pdbx_strand_id
1 'polypeptide(L)'
;MPLNIRVRQQVVRKLEAYEGRVSHFYLDSVGKVTVGVGHLIADRGAVAGFDMIVVPSGPLASLAEKQDEYDRIAAETVGYRASHYRAAARLLMPDAEISRLRDRHVRTFHRELQAIYTRHNGYPDDFDALPEVVQMALFDLIFNLGATRLRHVFVNLDRAIRAGDWLRAAAESYRPQVSAARNWYVRQLFLSATGVPVACVPAC
;
A
#
# COMPACT_ATOMS: atom_id res chain seq x y z
N MET A 1 -7.53 3.14 -19.00
CA MET A 1 -6.63 4.28 -19.27
C MET A 1 -5.44 4.21 -18.32
N PRO A 2 -4.30 4.88 -18.57
CA PRO A 2 -3.26 5.01 -17.54
C PRO A 2 -3.79 5.84 -16.36
N LEU A 3 -3.34 5.54 -15.15
CA LEU A 3 -3.72 6.30 -13.95
C LEU A 3 -3.32 7.78 -14.11
N ASN A 4 -4.22 8.69 -13.74
CA ASN A 4 -3.97 10.13 -13.72
C ASN A 4 -2.64 10.43 -13.00
N ILE A 5 -1.80 11.28 -13.62
CA ILE A 5 -0.44 11.53 -13.14
C ILE A 5 -0.40 12.18 -11.75
N ARG A 6 -1.35 13.05 -11.42
CA ARG A 6 -1.45 13.71 -10.10
C ARG A 6 -1.83 12.69 -9.03
N VAL A 7 -2.82 11.84 -9.32
CA VAL A 7 -3.21 10.73 -8.44
C VAL A 7 -2.03 9.80 -8.23
N ARG A 8 -1.34 9.37 -9.29
CA ARG A 8 -0.17 8.51 -9.20
C ARG A 8 0.94 9.12 -8.34
N GLN A 9 1.30 10.37 -8.56
CA GLN A 9 2.36 11.06 -7.80
C GLN A 9 2.01 11.13 -6.31
N GLN A 10 0.78 11.50 -5.97
CA GLN A 10 0.34 11.59 -4.58
C GLN A 10 0.29 10.22 -3.91
N VAL A 11 -0.23 9.19 -4.60
CA VAL A 11 -0.27 7.81 -4.10
C VAL A 11 1.13 7.30 -3.79
N VAL A 12 2.07 7.43 -4.74
CA VAL A 12 3.47 7.01 -4.54
C VAL A 12 4.09 7.71 -3.33
N ARG A 13 3.93 9.04 -3.23
CA ARG A 13 4.48 9.84 -2.14
C ARG A 13 3.93 9.41 -0.78
N LYS A 14 2.62 9.16 -0.67
CA LYS A 14 1.97 8.80 0.58
C LYS A 14 2.22 7.36 0.99
N LEU A 15 2.30 6.42 0.03
CA LEU A 15 2.69 5.05 0.32
C LEU A 15 4.10 5.00 0.93
N GLU A 16 5.07 5.69 0.36
CA GLU A 16 6.42 5.73 0.93
C GLU A 16 6.46 6.42 2.30
N ALA A 17 5.67 7.47 2.50
CA ALA A 17 5.59 8.17 3.79
C ALA A 17 4.99 7.29 4.91
N TYR A 18 4.03 6.42 4.59
CA TYR A 18 3.32 5.60 5.59
C TYR A 18 3.90 4.20 5.76
N GLU A 19 4.34 3.55 4.68
CA GLU A 19 4.91 2.20 4.72
C GLU A 19 6.43 2.23 4.98
N GLY A 20 7.07 3.37 4.66
CA GLY A 20 8.52 3.47 4.64
C GLY A 20 9.14 2.84 3.39
N ARG A 21 10.43 3.08 3.23
CA ARG A 21 11.24 2.52 2.15
C ARG A 21 12.36 1.69 2.78
N VAL A 22 12.22 0.36 2.74
CA VAL A 22 13.10 -0.57 3.46
C VAL A 22 13.83 -1.46 2.46
N SER A 23 15.16 -1.38 2.44
CA SER A 23 15.98 -2.15 1.50
C SER A 23 16.26 -3.59 1.94
N HIS A 24 15.89 -4.00 3.14
CA HIS A 24 16.12 -5.34 3.67
C HIS A 24 14.81 -6.00 4.09
N PHE A 25 14.83 -7.33 4.25
CA PHE A 25 13.67 -8.06 4.74
C PHE A 25 13.39 -7.74 6.21
N TYR A 26 12.12 -7.60 6.56
CA TYR A 26 11.67 -7.35 7.92
C TYR A 26 10.34 -8.07 8.19
N LEU A 27 10.01 -8.29 9.45
CA LEU A 27 8.66 -8.74 9.83
C LEU A 27 7.75 -7.52 10.01
N ASP A 28 6.58 -7.55 9.37
CA ASP A 28 5.54 -6.55 9.59
C ASP A 28 4.84 -6.74 10.96
N SER A 29 3.84 -5.89 11.25
CA SER A 29 3.12 -5.93 12.52
C SER A 29 2.32 -7.23 12.75
N VAL A 30 2.13 -8.05 11.72
CA VAL A 30 1.44 -9.35 11.82
C VAL A 30 2.39 -10.54 11.61
N GLY A 31 3.70 -10.29 11.66
CA GLY A 31 4.74 -11.34 11.59
C GLY A 31 5.00 -11.88 10.19
N LYS A 32 4.70 -11.11 9.14
CA LYS A 32 4.97 -11.53 7.76
C LYS A 32 6.20 -10.85 7.19
N VAL A 33 7.00 -11.61 6.43
CA VAL A 33 8.22 -11.11 5.80
C VAL A 33 7.87 -10.11 4.70
N THR A 34 8.47 -8.93 4.77
CA THR A 34 8.15 -7.77 3.94
C THR A 34 9.43 -7.07 3.51
N VAL A 35 9.41 -6.37 2.36
CA VAL A 35 10.54 -5.58 1.84
C VAL A 35 10.04 -4.36 1.05
N GLY A 36 10.94 -3.42 0.74
CA GLY A 36 10.66 -2.28 -0.12
C GLY A 36 9.67 -1.32 0.50
N VAL A 37 8.62 -0.98 -0.25
CA VAL A 37 7.49 -0.17 0.22
C VAL A 37 6.34 -1.13 0.52
N GLY A 38 6.34 -1.74 1.71
CA GLY A 38 5.27 -2.65 2.15
C GLY A 38 5.03 -3.88 1.27
N HIS A 39 6.03 -4.37 0.52
CA HIS A 39 5.85 -5.55 -0.32
C HIS A 39 5.89 -6.82 0.53
N LEU A 40 4.72 -7.38 0.80
CA LEU A 40 4.57 -8.69 1.42
C LEU A 40 5.18 -9.77 0.53
N ILE A 41 6.11 -10.54 1.10
CA ILE A 41 6.67 -11.76 0.50
C ILE A 41 5.83 -12.91 1.02
N ALA A 42 4.88 -13.38 0.20
CA ALA A 42 3.83 -14.31 0.64
C ALA A 42 4.38 -15.66 1.15
N ASP A 43 5.47 -16.13 0.55
CA ASP A 43 6.12 -17.39 0.87
C ASP A 43 7.59 -17.37 0.41
N ARG A 44 8.33 -18.41 0.81
CA ARG A 44 9.75 -18.61 0.47
C ARG A 44 10.02 -18.57 -1.03
N GLY A 45 9.08 -19.00 -1.88
CA GLY A 45 9.23 -18.97 -3.34
C GLY A 45 9.07 -17.58 -3.95
N ALA A 46 8.30 -16.70 -3.32
CA ALA A 46 8.01 -15.36 -3.83
C ALA A 46 9.26 -14.46 -3.98
N VAL A 47 10.35 -14.75 -3.26
CA VAL A 47 11.63 -14.02 -3.38
C VAL A 47 12.28 -14.13 -4.77
N ALA A 48 11.83 -15.06 -5.62
CA ALA A 48 12.26 -15.15 -7.00
C ALA A 48 11.82 -13.94 -7.86
N GLY A 49 10.78 -13.20 -7.44
CA GLY A 49 10.14 -12.15 -8.24
C GLY A 49 10.85 -10.79 -8.28
N PHE A 50 11.96 -10.65 -7.56
CA PHE A 50 12.72 -9.41 -7.45
C PHE A 50 14.21 -9.64 -7.20
N ASP A 51 14.98 -8.60 -7.47
CA ASP A 51 16.43 -8.60 -7.32
C ASP A 51 16.86 -8.16 -5.93
N MET A 52 17.93 -8.78 -5.43
CA MET A 52 18.65 -8.40 -4.22
C MET A 52 20.13 -8.46 -4.54
N ILE A 53 20.95 -7.65 -3.86
CA ILE A 53 22.40 -7.67 -3.94
C ILE A 53 22.99 -8.10 -2.60
N VAL A 54 24.13 -8.79 -2.63
CA VAL A 54 24.88 -9.11 -1.42
C VAL A 54 25.46 -7.82 -0.84
N VAL A 55 25.32 -7.59 0.47
CA VAL A 55 25.87 -6.41 1.15
C VAL A 55 27.40 -6.36 1.01
N PRO A 56 28.02 -5.16 0.90
CA PRO A 56 27.39 -3.83 0.80
C PRO A 56 27.07 -3.38 -0.62
N SER A 57 27.66 -4.03 -1.62
CA SER A 57 27.52 -3.71 -3.05
C SER A 57 28.08 -4.85 -3.91
N GLY A 58 27.73 -6.08 -3.52
CA GLY A 58 28.14 -7.32 -4.18
C GLY A 58 27.28 -7.66 -5.41
N PRO A 59 27.46 -8.86 -5.99
CA PRO A 59 26.67 -9.32 -7.14
C PRO A 59 25.19 -9.50 -6.77
N LEU A 60 24.36 -9.74 -7.79
CA LEU A 60 22.99 -10.20 -7.59
C LEU A 60 22.99 -11.50 -6.77
N ALA A 61 22.15 -11.52 -5.73
CA ALA A 61 21.93 -12.69 -4.90
C ALA A 61 21.23 -13.79 -5.69
N SER A 62 21.73 -15.01 -5.54
CA SER A 62 21.10 -16.21 -6.05
C SER A 62 19.72 -16.44 -5.42
N LEU A 63 18.92 -17.31 -6.04
CA LEU A 63 17.63 -17.71 -5.46
C LEU A 63 17.81 -18.35 -4.07
N ALA A 64 18.82 -19.20 -3.91
CA ALA A 64 19.11 -19.87 -2.63
C ALA A 64 19.42 -18.85 -1.54
N GLU A 65 20.30 -17.87 -1.79
CA GLU A 65 20.62 -16.83 -0.81
C GLU A 65 19.40 -16.00 -0.40
N LYS A 66 18.53 -15.66 -1.36
CA LYS A 66 17.28 -14.94 -1.06
C LYS A 66 16.31 -15.76 -0.22
N GLN A 67 16.25 -17.07 -0.47
CA GLN A 67 15.39 -17.97 0.29
C GLN A 67 15.93 -18.18 1.71
N ASP A 68 17.26 -18.31 1.86
CA ASP A 68 17.90 -18.40 3.18
C ASP A 68 17.72 -17.10 3.98
N GLU A 69 17.77 -15.93 3.33
CA GLU A 69 17.44 -14.64 3.95
C GLU A 69 15.99 -14.62 4.46
N TYR A 70 15.05 -15.10 3.63
CA TYR A 70 13.64 -15.19 4.00
C TYR A 70 13.45 -16.09 5.22
N ASP A 71 14.02 -17.29 5.22
CA ASP A 71 13.86 -18.27 6.29
C ASP A 71 14.42 -17.73 7.62
N ARG A 72 15.56 -17.02 7.59
CA ARG A 72 16.13 -16.39 8.78
C ARG A 72 15.24 -15.29 9.35
N ILE A 73 14.72 -14.39 8.50
CA ILE A 73 13.84 -13.31 8.97
C ILE A 73 12.48 -13.84 9.41
N ALA A 74 11.95 -14.87 8.75
CA ALA A 74 10.72 -15.54 9.16
C ALA A 74 10.81 -16.18 10.57
N ALA A 75 12.03 -16.56 11.00
CA ALA A 75 12.29 -17.11 12.32
C ALA A 75 12.61 -16.06 13.39
N GLU A 76 12.68 -14.77 13.04
CA GLU A 76 12.95 -13.70 14.00
C GLU A 76 11.73 -13.35 14.86
N THR A 77 11.97 -12.57 15.91
CA THR A 77 10.89 -12.08 16.76
C THR A 77 10.11 -10.94 16.09
N VAL A 78 8.78 -11.04 16.09
CA VAL A 78 7.86 -10.00 15.58
C VAL A 78 7.75 -8.80 16.55
N GLY A 79 7.36 -7.64 16.03
CA GLY A 79 7.03 -6.46 16.84
C GLY A 79 8.12 -5.39 16.88
N TYR A 80 9.27 -5.65 16.24
CA TYR A 80 10.29 -4.65 16.06
C TYR A 80 10.03 -3.76 14.83
N ARG A 81 10.58 -2.55 14.85
CA ARG A 81 10.61 -1.68 13.67
C ARG A 81 11.51 -2.29 12.61
N ALA A 82 11.23 -2.00 11.33
CA ALA A 82 12.03 -2.47 10.20
C ALA A 82 13.54 -2.25 10.39
N SER A 83 13.96 -1.12 10.96
CA SER A 83 15.37 -0.80 11.23
C SER A 83 16.09 -1.81 12.13
N HIS A 84 15.38 -2.52 13.00
CA HIS A 84 15.95 -3.57 13.86
C HIS A 84 16.56 -4.70 13.02
N TYR A 85 15.82 -5.17 12.01
CA TYR A 85 16.24 -6.27 11.13
C TYR A 85 17.42 -5.89 10.22
N ARG A 86 17.78 -4.60 10.14
CA ARG A 86 18.88 -4.13 9.27
C ARG A 86 20.22 -4.71 9.66
N ALA A 87 20.47 -4.90 10.95
CA ALA A 87 21.76 -5.37 11.48
C ALA A 87 22.06 -6.82 11.06
N ALA A 88 21.03 -7.65 10.89
CA ALA A 88 21.16 -9.05 10.48
C ALA A 88 21.11 -9.26 8.95
N ALA A 89 20.76 -8.21 8.19
CA ALA A 89 20.53 -8.28 6.76
C ALA A 89 21.82 -8.55 5.99
N ARG A 90 21.83 -9.64 5.22
CA ARG A 90 22.96 -9.99 4.32
C ARG A 90 22.71 -9.53 2.89
N LEU A 91 21.46 -9.29 2.56
CA LEU A 91 21.01 -8.87 1.23
C LEU A 91 20.32 -7.51 1.30
N LEU A 92 20.47 -6.73 0.25
CA LEU A 92 19.73 -5.47 0.07
C LEU A 92 19.04 -5.44 -1.28
N MET A 93 17.83 -4.90 -1.30
CA MET A 93 17.11 -4.55 -2.50
C MET A 93 17.64 -3.22 -3.02
N PRO A 94 18.13 -3.16 -4.27
CA PRO A 94 18.53 -1.90 -4.89
C PRO A 94 17.38 -0.88 -4.95
N ASP A 95 17.69 0.41 -4.90
CA ASP A 95 16.65 1.44 -4.93
C ASP A 95 15.80 1.43 -6.21
N ALA A 96 16.41 1.11 -7.35
CA ALA A 96 15.68 0.95 -8.61
C ALA A 96 14.64 -0.19 -8.51
N GLU A 97 14.99 -1.27 -7.80
CA GLU A 97 14.14 -2.45 -7.64
C GLU A 97 12.99 -2.22 -6.66
N ILE A 98 13.23 -1.51 -5.55
CA ILE A 98 12.16 -1.06 -4.65
C ILE A 98 11.13 -0.22 -5.43
N SER A 99 11.61 0.69 -6.28
CA SER A 99 10.75 1.54 -7.10
C SER A 99 9.99 0.73 -8.16
N ARG A 100 10.64 -0.27 -8.78
CA ARG A 100 10.00 -1.20 -9.73
C ARG A 100 8.85 -1.98 -9.09
N LEU A 101 9.06 -2.51 -7.89
CA LEU A 101 8.04 -3.25 -7.14
C LEU A 101 6.87 -2.35 -6.72
N ARG A 102 7.15 -1.18 -6.15
CA ARG A 102 6.13 -0.19 -5.81
C ARG A 102 5.27 0.17 -7.02
N ASP A 103 5.91 0.46 -8.16
CA ASP A 103 5.20 0.82 -9.39
C ASP A 103 4.39 -0.35 -9.96
N ARG A 104 4.87 -1.60 -9.78
CA ARG A 104 4.09 -2.80 -10.12
C ARG A 104 2.83 -2.90 -9.25
N HIS A 105 2.94 -2.69 -7.94
CA HIS A 105 1.78 -2.67 -7.04
C HIS A 105 0.77 -1.61 -7.43
N VAL A 106 1.21 -0.37 -7.69
CA VAL A 106 0.33 0.70 -8.15
C VAL A 106 -0.42 0.30 -9.43
N ARG A 107 0.25 -0.34 -10.40
CA ARG A 107 -0.41 -0.82 -11.62
C ARG A 107 -1.40 -1.96 -11.36
N THR A 108 -1.05 -2.92 -10.50
CA THR A 108 -1.95 -4.03 -10.15
C THR A 108 -3.18 -3.50 -9.44
N PHE A 109 -3.00 -2.70 -8.39
CA PHE A 109 -4.12 -2.10 -7.64
C PHE A 109 -4.96 -1.18 -8.52
N HIS A 110 -4.37 -0.46 -9.47
CA HIS A 110 -5.15 0.32 -10.43
C HIS A 110 -6.15 -0.54 -11.20
N ARG A 111 -5.70 -1.69 -11.72
CA ARG A 111 -6.56 -2.63 -12.45
C ARG A 111 -7.63 -3.25 -11.57
N GLU A 112 -7.28 -3.60 -10.33
CA GLU A 112 -8.24 -4.13 -9.36
C GLU A 112 -9.30 -3.08 -9.01
N LEU A 113 -8.89 -1.84 -8.74
CA LEU A 113 -9.80 -0.73 -8.47
C LEU A 113 -10.72 -0.45 -9.68
N GLN A 114 -10.19 -0.47 -10.90
CA GLN A 114 -10.99 -0.37 -12.13
C GLN A 114 -12.01 -1.51 -12.26
N ALA A 115 -11.66 -2.73 -11.88
CA ALA A 115 -12.58 -3.86 -11.94
C ALA A 115 -13.67 -3.80 -10.86
N ILE A 116 -13.34 -3.24 -9.68
CA ILE A 116 -14.27 -3.11 -8.56
C ILE A 116 -15.23 -1.95 -8.80
N TYR A 117 -14.70 -0.75 -8.98
CA TYR A 117 -15.45 0.50 -9.01
C TYR A 117 -15.84 0.85 -10.45
N THR A 118 -16.98 0.34 -10.89
CA THR A 118 -17.59 0.63 -12.20
C THR A 118 -19.06 1.00 -12.07
N ARG A 119 -19.59 1.77 -13.02
CA ARG A 119 -21.04 2.01 -13.09
C ARG A 119 -21.83 0.72 -13.24
N HIS A 120 -21.31 -0.23 -14.01
CA HIS A 120 -21.91 -1.55 -14.18
C HIS A 120 -22.06 -2.27 -12.83
N ASN A 121 -21.06 -2.15 -11.96
CA ASN A 121 -21.13 -2.70 -10.62
C ASN A 121 -21.97 -1.83 -9.68
N GLY A 122 -22.63 -0.77 -10.15
CA GLY A 122 -23.56 0.09 -9.41
C GLY A 122 -22.91 1.21 -8.59
N TYR A 123 -21.66 1.57 -8.90
CA TYR A 123 -21.00 2.75 -8.32
C TYR A 123 -21.34 4.03 -9.10
N PRO A 124 -21.13 5.23 -8.53
CA PRO A 124 -21.51 6.49 -9.17
C PRO A 124 -20.81 6.73 -10.51
N ASP A 125 -19.57 6.28 -10.63
CA ASP A 125 -18.77 6.38 -11.84
C ASP A 125 -17.75 5.24 -11.94
N ASP A 126 -17.12 5.11 -13.12
CA ASP A 126 -15.96 4.25 -13.28
C ASP A 126 -14.76 4.82 -12.51
N PHE A 127 -13.89 3.96 -12.01
CA PHE A 127 -12.79 4.36 -11.11
C PHE A 127 -12.01 5.59 -11.57
N ASP A 128 -11.61 5.62 -12.85
CA ASP A 128 -10.82 6.71 -13.43
C ASP A 128 -11.60 8.04 -13.55
N ALA A 129 -12.94 7.98 -13.50
CA ALA A 129 -13.85 9.13 -13.55
C ALA A 129 -14.32 9.60 -12.16
N LEU A 130 -14.07 8.85 -11.09
CA LEU A 130 -14.32 9.30 -9.72
C LEU A 130 -13.46 10.54 -9.38
N PRO A 131 -13.86 11.39 -8.41
CA PRO A 131 -13.02 12.52 -7.98
C PRO A 131 -11.60 12.07 -7.62
N GLU A 132 -10.58 12.83 -8.03
CA GLU A 132 -9.16 12.45 -7.83
C GLU A 132 -8.84 12.11 -6.36
N VAL A 133 -9.43 12.84 -5.41
CA VAL A 133 -9.27 12.59 -3.98
C VAL A 133 -9.89 11.26 -3.53
N VAL A 134 -11.02 10.85 -4.14
CA VAL A 134 -11.62 9.53 -3.90
C VAL A 134 -10.72 8.43 -4.46
N GLN A 135 -10.16 8.61 -5.66
CA GLN A 135 -9.20 7.66 -6.23
C GLN A 135 -7.99 7.47 -5.29
N MET A 136 -7.42 8.56 -4.76
CA MET A 136 -6.32 8.51 -3.79
C MET A 136 -6.69 7.77 -2.50
N ALA A 137 -7.91 7.98 -1.98
CA ALA A 137 -8.40 7.31 -0.78
C ALA A 137 -8.52 5.78 -1.00
N LEU A 138 -9.08 5.40 -2.14
CA LEU A 138 -9.24 4.00 -2.53
C LEU A 138 -7.90 3.30 -2.76
N PHE A 139 -6.89 4.00 -3.29
CA PHE A 139 -5.52 3.47 -3.39
C PHE A 139 -4.90 3.20 -2.01
N ASP A 140 -5.03 4.11 -1.05
CA ASP A 140 -4.52 3.87 0.30
C ASP A 140 -5.25 2.70 0.98
N LEU A 141 -6.57 2.61 0.78
CA LEU A 141 -7.40 1.53 1.30
C LEU A 141 -7.03 0.17 0.73
N ILE A 142 -6.95 0.03 -0.61
CA ILE A 142 -6.61 -1.25 -1.23
C ILE A 142 -5.17 -1.67 -0.93
N PHE A 143 -4.24 -0.73 -0.78
CA PHE A 143 -2.87 -1.07 -0.39
C PHE A 143 -2.83 -1.65 1.02
N ASN A 144 -3.54 -1.04 1.97
CA ASN A 144 -3.55 -1.51 3.35
C ASN A 144 -4.37 -2.80 3.56
N LEU A 145 -5.46 -2.97 2.82
CA LEU A 145 -6.46 -4.01 3.07
C LEU A 145 -6.41 -5.17 2.07
N GLY A 146 -5.93 -4.90 0.85
CA GLY A 146 -6.18 -5.73 -0.32
C GLY A 146 -7.62 -5.62 -0.83
N ALA A 147 -7.85 -5.98 -2.09
CA ALA A 147 -9.14 -5.93 -2.76
C ALA A 147 -10.25 -6.70 -2.01
N THR A 148 -9.93 -7.89 -1.51
CA THR A 148 -10.88 -8.77 -0.82
C THR A 148 -11.43 -8.13 0.45
N ARG A 149 -10.58 -7.62 1.34
CA ARG A 149 -11.06 -7.03 2.60
C ARG A 149 -11.74 -5.70 2.36
N LEU A 150 -11.27 -4.89 1.41
CA LEU A 150 -11.91 -3.64 1.02
C LEU A 150 -13.39 -3.86 0.65
N ARG A 151 -13.70 -4.94 -0.08
CA ARG A 151 -15.08 -5.24 -0.49
C ARG A 151 -15.90 -5.96 0.57
N HIS A 152 -15.31 -6.96 1.23
CA HIS A 152 -16.08 -7.92 2.03
C HIS A 152 -16.07 -7.63 3.53
N VAL A 153 -15.09 -6.85 4.03
CA VAL A 153 -15.00 -6.50 5.45
C VAL A 153 -15.52 -5.08 5.68
N PHE A 154 -15.20 -4.14 4.79
CA PHE A 154 -15.60 -2.73 4.90
C PHE A 154 -16.96 -2.48 4.22
N VAL A 155 -17.97 -3.28 4.57
CA VAL A 155 -19.28 -3.31 3.88
C VAL A 155 -20.02 -1.97 3.94
N ASN A 156 -19.95 -1.26 5.07
CA ASN A 156 -20.59 0.05 5.20
C ASN A 156 -19.88 1.14 4.38
N LEU A 157 -18.54 1.09 4.32
CA LEU A 157 -17.75 1.96 3.45
C LEU A 157 -18.08 1.71 1.98
N ASP A 158 -18.13 0.44 1.55
CA ASP A 158 -18.50 0.09 0.18
C ASP A 158 -19.91 0.59 -0.18
N ARG A 159 -20.89 0.42 0.73
CA ARG A 159 -22.24 0.95 0.56
C ARG A 159 -22.25 2.47 0.41
N ALA A 160 -21.47 3.18 1.23
CA ALA A 160 -21.36 4.64 1.14
C ALA A 160 -20.75 5.09 -0.19
N ILE A 161 -19.66 4.43 -0.63
CA ILE A 161 -19.02 4.72 -1.93
C ILE A 161 -19.99 4.45 -3.09
N ARG A 162 -20.75 3.35 -3.02
CA ARG A 162 -21.79 2.99 -4.00
C ARG A 162 -22.88 4.06 -4.10
N ALA A 163 -23.27 4.66 -2.98
CA ALA A 163 -24.24 5.75 -2.93
C ALA A 163 -23.66 7.13 -3.29
N GLY A 164 -22.34 7.25 -3.48
CA GLY A 164 -21.68 8.56 -3.60
C GLY A 164 -21.70 9.38 -2.32
N ASP A 165 -21.99 8.77 -1.18
CA ASP A 165 -22.03 9.43 0.13
C ASP A 165 -20.62 9.52 0.71
N TRP A 166 -19.87 10.53 0.26
CA TRP A 166 -18.48 10.73 0.67
C TRP A 166 -18.35 11.13 2.14
N LEU A 167 -19.37 11.75 2.74
CA LEU A 167 -19.39 12.07 4.16
C LEU A 167 -19.45 10.79 4.99
N ARG A 168 -20.32 9.84 4.62
CA ARG A 168 -20.38 8.53 5.28
C ARG A 168 -19.13 7.70 4.98
N ALA A 169 -18.62 7.73 3.75
CA ALA A 169 -17.38 7.03 3.41
C ALA A 169 -16.21 7.51 4.30
N ALA A 170 -16.11 8.81 4.58
CA ALA A 170 -15.12 9.36 5.49
C ALA A 170 -15.25 8.82 6.93
N ALA A 171 -16.47 8.59 7.41
CA ALA A 171 -16.72 8.02 8.74
C ALA A 171 -16.39 6.52 8.81
N GLU A 172 -16.65 5.78 7.72
CA GLU A 172 -16.48 4.33 7.65
C GLU A 172 -15.07 3.88 7.21
N SER A 173 -14.18 4.81 6.84
CA SER A 173 -12.83 4.47 6.35
C SER A 173 -11.80 4.17 7.44
N TYR A 174 -12.19 4.18 8.72
CA TYR A 174 -11.27 3.99 9.84
C TYR A 174 -10.71 2.55 9.90
N ARG A 175 -9.39 2.43 10.08
CA ARG A 175 -8.68 1.16 10.20
C ARG A 175 -7.86 1.13 11.49
N PRO A 176 -8.13 0.23 12.46
CA PRO A 176 -7.46 0.23 13.75
C PRO A 176 -5.96 -0.07 13.68
N GLN A 177 -5.51 -0.78 12.64
CA GLN A 177 -4.13 -1.22 12.46
C GLN A 177 -3.19 -0.15 11.87
N VAL A 178 -3.70 1.01 11.46
CA VAL A 178 -2.87 2.09 10.90
C VAL A 178 -2.83 3.30 11.82
N SER A 179 -1.81 4.15 11.64
CA SER A 179 -1.65 5.35 12.47
C SER A 179 -2.84 6.31 12.36
N ALA A 180 -3.08 7.06 13.44
CA ALA A 180 -4.11 8.10 13.46
C ALA A 180 -3.94 9.11 12.32
N ALA A 181 -2.70 9.49 11.99
CA ALA A 181 -2.39 10.40 10.90
C ALA A 181 -2.79 9.84 9.52
N ARG A 182 -2.59 8.53 9.27
CA ARG A 182 -2.99 7.88 8.01
C ARG A 182 -4.51 7.76 7.90
N ASN A 183 -5.18 7.39 8.99
CA ASN A 183 -6.65 7.38 9.04
C ASN A 183 -7.24 8.78 8.81
N TRP A 184 -6.65 9.79 9.44
CA TRP A 184 -7.06 11.17 9.25
C TRP A 184 -6.89 11.62 7.80
N TYR A 185 -5.76 11.32 7.16
CA TYR A 185 -5.52 11.63 5.75
C TYR A 185 -6.60 11.06 4.82
N VAL A 186 -6.90 9.76 4.91
CA VAL A 186 -7.94 9.14 4.08
C VAL A 186 -9.33 9.72 4.35
N ARG A 187 -9.64 9.98 5.62
CA ARG A 187 -10.89 10.65 5.99
C ARG A 187 -11.02 12.02 5.31
N GLN A 188 -9.96 12.83 5.30
CA GLN A 188 -9.97 14.16 4.67
C GLN A 188 -10.13 14.10 3.16
N LEU A 189 -9.57 13.09 2.49
CA LEU A 189 -9.77 12.89 1.05
C LEU A 189 -11.25 12.70 0.70
N PHE A 190 -11.96 11.84 1.44
CA PHE A 190 -13.40 11.65 1.24
C PHE A 190 -14.20 12.91 1.56
N LEU A 191 -13.88 13.60 2.67
CA LEU A 191 -14.55 14.88 2.99
C LEU A 191 -14.36 15.93 1.90
N SER A 192 -13.17 16.02 1.31
CA SER A 192 -12.88 16.96 0.23
C SER A 192 -13.72 16.70 -1.03
N ALA A 193 -14.21 15.46 -1.21
CA ALA A 193 -15.07 15.09 -2.32
C ALA A 193 -16.53 15.54 -2.14
N THR A 194 -16.94 15.96 -0.93
CA THR A 194 -18.31 16.44 -0.66
C THR A 194 -18.60 17.82 -1.27
N GLY A 195 -17.58 18.54 -1.74
CA GLY A 195 -17.72 19.93 -2.21
C GLY A 195 -17.91 20.95 -1.09
N VAL A 196 -17.95 20.51 0.18
CA VAL A 196 -17.93 21.40 1.35
C VAL A 196 -16.49 21.85 1.58
N PRO A 197 -16.19 23.16 1.67
CA PRO A 197 -14.84 23.63 1.94
C PRO A 197 -14.34 23.06 3.27
N VAL A 198 -13.39 22.14 3.19
CA VAL A 198 -12.71 21.56 4.34
C VAL A 198 -11.85 22.68 4.92
N ALA A 199 -12.14 23.10 6.16
CA ALA A 199 -11.28 24.03 6.90
C ALA A 199 -9.83 23.50 6.81
N CYS A 200 -8.91 24.36 6.35
CA CYS A 200 -7.56 24.02 5.93
C CYS A 200 -6.93 22.89 6.75
N VAL A 201 -6.59 21.79 6.07
CA VAL A 201 -5.74 20.71 6.58
C VAL A 201 -4.35 21.30 6.85
N PRO A 202 -3.88 21.38 8.11
CA PRO A 202 -2.50 21.79 8.38
C PRO A 202 -1.58 20.71 7.84
N ALA A 203 -0.64 21.09 6.98
CA ALA A 203 0.54 20.28 6.75
C ALA A 203 1.40 20.41 8.02
N CYS A 204 1.40 19.37 8.84
CA CYS A 204 2.42 19.16 9.86
C CYS A 204 3.47 18.20 9.30
#